data_AF-A0A970NS70-F1
#
_entry.id   AF-A0A970NS70-F1
#
_cell.length_a   1.000
_cell.length_b   1.000
_cell.length_c   1.000
_cell.angle_alpha   90.00
_cell.angle_beta   90.00
_cell.angle_gamma   90.00
#
_symmetry.space_group_name_H-M   'P 1'
#
loop_
_entity.id
_entity.type
_entity.pdbx_description
1 polymer ?
#
loop_
_entity_poly.entity_id
_entity_poly.type
_entity_poly.pdbx_seq_one_letter_code
_entity_poly.pdbx_strand_id
1 'polypeptide(L)'
;MSKEKIIGIDLGTTNSCVAVLEGGEPIIIPNAEGERTTPSVVAFTKDGERLVGQVAKRQAVTNPTRTITSVKRHMGSDFKETIDDKSYTPQEISAMILQKLKTDAEAYLGETIGKAVITVPAYFSDAQRQATKDAGRIAGLEVLRIINEPTAAALAYGMEKDEAQKIMVFDLGGGTFDVSILELGDGVFEVKATNGNNRLGGDDFDDKVIDWMVDEFKKSENIDLKSDKMALQRLKEAAEKAKIELSSVLKTEINLPFITATQEGPKHMELTLTRAKFDELTESLVNATVEPVEKAMKDAGLGKNELHKVILVGGSTRIPAVQDLVKDLTGEDAYKGINPDECVALGAAIQGGVLAGEVQDVLLLDVTPLSLGIETLGGVFTKLIERNTTIPTKKSQVFSTAADNQTAVDIHVLQGEREMANANKTLGRFQLDGIPAARRGIPQIEVTFDIDANGIVNVSAKDMGTGKTQNVVIKSTTNMSEDEINQAVKEAELHAEEDKKLKDLVEARNNADATIYQTEQTLKEMEGKVSEADTAPINDAIEKLKGLKEGEDAQAIKDAIQELNEAIYPIAQKMYEQTAQSAETDQAQSEDDNSNVEEADFEEIKDDE
;
A
#
# COMPACT_ATOMS: atom_id res chain seq x y z
N MET A 1 14.93 -22.51 -15.32
CA MET A 1 14.90 -21.14 -14.80
C MET A 1 13.65 -21.07 -13.94
N SER A 2 13.75 -20.70 -12.66
CA SER A 2 12.53 -20.41 -11.89
C SER A 2 11.77 -19.32 -12.66
N LYS A 3 10.45 -19.47 -12.75
CA LYS A 3 9.63 -18.36 -13.25
C LYS A 3 9.78 -17.23 -12.23
N GLU A 4 10.08 -16.03 -12.73
CA GLU A 4 10.13 -14.82 -11.91
C GLU A 4 8.81 -14.69 -11.13
N LYS A 5 8.89 -14.53 -9.81
CA LYS A 5 7.73 -14.40 -8.94
C LYS A 5 6.96 -13.11 -9.22
N ILE A 6 5.64 -13.21 -9.20
CA ILE A 6 4.73 -12.07 -9.31
C ILE A 6 4.15 -11.84 -7.93
N ILE A 7 4.44 -10.67 -7.34
CA ILE A 7 3.88 -10.28 -6.04
C ILE A 7 2.52 -9.61 -6.21
N GLY A 8 1.62 -9.82 -5.25
CA GLY A 8 0.38 -9.08 -5.11
C GLY A 8 0.54 -7.95 -4.11
N ILE A 9 0.24 -6.72 -4.52
CA ILE A 9 0.35 -5.54 -3.65
C ILE A 9 -1.03 -4.92 -3.47
N ASP A 10 -1.45 -4.86 -2.21
CA ASP A 10 -2.48 -3.91 -1.78
C ASP A 10 -1.85 -2.56 -1.48
N LEU A 11 -2.02 -1.59 -2.38
CA LEU A 11 -1.54 -0.23 -2.18
C LEU A 11 -2.66 0.59 -1.54
N GLY A 12 -2.84 0.54 -0.22
CA GLY A 12 -3.95 1.23 0.45
C GLY A 12 -3.70 2.72 0.75
N THR A 13 -4.75 3.41 1.23
CA THR A 13 -4.64 4.83 1.61
C THR A 13 -3.84 5.03 2.89
N THR A 14 -4.07 4.18 3.88
CA THR A 14 -3.47 4.27 5.23
C THR A 14 -2.38 3.24 5.43
N ASN A 15 -2.63 2.00 5.01
CA ASN A 15 -1.69 0.88 5.08
C ASN A 15 -1.64 0.20 3.72
N SER A 16 -0.48 -0.34 3.39
CA SER A 16 -0.27 -1.21 2.24
C SER A 16 0.17 -2.58 2.71
N CYS A 17 -0.08 -3.61 1.91
CA CYS A 17 0.25 -5.00 2.23
C CYS A 17 0.79 -5.68 0.96
N VAL A 18 1.72 -6.62 1.13
CA VAL A 18 2.32 -7.37 0.03
C VAL A 18 2.23 -8.86 0.30
N ALA A 19 1.89 -9.62 -0.73
CA ALA A 19 1.70 -11.05 -0.68
C ALA A 19 2.35 -11.73 -1.89
N VAL A 20 2.62 -13.02 -1.77
CA VAL A 20 3.19 -13.85 -2.82
C VAL A 20 2.51 -15.21 -2.82
N LEU A 21 2.53 -15.91 -3.96
CA LEU A 21 2.11 -17.30 -4.04
C LEU A 21 3.29 -18.24 -3.79
N GLU A 22 3.23 -19.05 -2.74
CA GLU A 22 4.23 -20.06 -2.38
C GLU A 22 3.56 -21.42 -2.21
N GLY A 23 4.06 -22.42 -2.94
CA GLY A 23 3.49 -23.77 -2.88
C GLY A 23 2.03 -23.89 -3.33
N GLY A 24 1.51 -22.89 -4.05
CA GLY A 24 0.09 -22.82 -4.45
C GLY A 24 -0.79 -22.04 -3.47
N GLU A 25 -0.25 -21.61 -2.33
CA GLU A 25 -0.97 -20.86 -1.31
C GLU A 25 -0.53 -19.39 -1.30
N PRO A 26 -1.45 -18.42 -1.17
CA PRO A 26 -1.09 -17.03 -1.02
C PRO A 26 -0.64 -16.73 0.42
N ILE A 27 0.51 -16.08 0.57
CA ILE A 27 1.12 -15.75 1.87
C ILE A 27 1.43 -14.26 1.93
N ILE A 28 1.10 -13.61 3.04
CA ILE A 28 1.51 -12.23 3.33
C ILE A 28 2.98 -12.21 3.74
N ILE A 29 3.75 -11.31 3.11
CA ILE A 29 5.15 -11.08 3.46
C ILE A 29 5.21 -10.01 4.57
N PRO A 30 5.80 -10.32 5.74
CA PRO A 30 6.05 -9.30 6.76
C PRO A 30 7.12 -8.32 6.28
N ASN A 31 6.99 -7.04 6.66
CA ASN A 31 8.01 -6.05 6.39
C ASN A 31 9.25 -6.22 7.28
N ALA A 32 10.31 -5.46 7.01
CA ALA A 32 11.53 -5.47 7.81
C ALA A 32 11.31 -5.18 9.31
N GLU A 33 10.22 -4.51 9.67
CA GLU A 33 9.83 -4.22 11.04
C GLU A 33 9.05 -5.37 11.73
N GLY A 34 8.75 -6.46 11.00
CA GLY A 34 8.01 -7.63 11.49
C GLY A 34 6.49 -7.50 11.40
N GLU A 35 5.98 -6.42 10.83
CA GLU A 35 4.55 -6.16 10.68
C GLU A 35 4.03 -6.70 9.34
N ARG A 36 2.78 -7.17 9.32
CA ARG A 36 2.13 -7.72 8.11
C ARG A 36 1.57 -6.65 7.17
N THR A 37 1.55 -5.40 7.63
CA THR A 37 1.16 -4.23 6.83
C THR A 37 2.17 -3.10 7.05
N THR A 38 2.30 -2.24 6.06
CA THR A 38 3.23 -1.10 6.07
C THR A 38 2.42 0.19 5.95
N PRO A 39 2.56 1.14 6.89
CA PRO A 39 1.89 2.43 6.76
C PRO A 39 2.22 3.12 5.42
N SER A 40 1.21 3.65 4.75
CA SER A 40 1.34 4.37 3.48
C SER A 40 1.75 5.82 3.74
N VAL A 41 2.92 5.96 4.36
CA VAL A 41 3.49 7.21 4.86
C VAL A 41 4.90 7.35 4.34
N VAL A 42 5.23 8.52 3.80
CA VAL A 42 6.56 8.88 3.33
C VAL A 42 7.00 10.14 4.06
N ALA A 43 8.24 10.17 4.54
CA ALA A 43 8.81 11.35 5.16
C ALA A 43 10.20 11.65 4.63
N PHE A 44 10.57 12.92 4.66
CA PHE A 44 11.90 13.38 4.30
C PHE A 44 12.55 14.00 5.53
N THR A 45 13.66 13.42 5.99
CA THR A 45 14.45 13.98 7.09
C THR A 45 15.11 15.29 6.65
N LYS A 46 15.63 16.07 7.60
CA LYS A 46 16.32 17.34 7.32
C LYS A 46 17.56 17.17 6.45
N ASP A 47 18.20 15.99 6.54
CA ASP A 47 19.43 15.67 5.81
C ASP A 47 19.12 15.09 4.42
N GLY A 48 17.84 15.02 4.04
CA GLY A 48 17.37 14.56 2.74
C GLY A 48 17.07 13.06 2.65
N GLU A 49 17.30 12.31 3.72
CA GLU A 49 16.96 10.88 3.80
C GLU A 49 15.45 10.66 3.66
N ARG A 50 15.07 9.65 2.89
CA ARG A 50 13.69 9.25 2.69
C ARG A 50 13.33 8.10 3.61
N LEU A 51 12.30 8.32 4.42
CA LEU A 51 11.72 7.32 5.30
C LEU A 51 10.37 6.87 4.74
N VAL A 52 10.07 5.58 4.82
CA VAL A 52 8.80 4.99 4.36
C VAL A 52 8.25 4.04 5.41
N GLY A 53 6.94 3.98 5.60
CA GLY A 53 6.32 3.02 6.51
C GLY A 53 6.35 3.45 7.97
N GLN A 54 6.65 2.50 8.86
CA GLN A 54 6.54 2.73 10.31
C GLN A 54 7.52 3.79 10.81
N VAL A 55 8.73 3.83 10.25
CA VAL A 55 9.74 4.85 10.57
C VAL A 55 9.25 6.25 10.20
N ALA A 56 8.59 6.41 9.04
CA ALA A 56 8.00 7.66 8.61
C ALA A 56 6.81 8.06 9.50
N LYS A 57 5.93 7.10 9.85
CA LYS A 57 4.79 7.35 10.75
C LYS A 57 5.26 7.83 12.13
N ARG A 58 6.30 7.21 12.72
CA ARG A 58 6.81 7.55 14.07
C ARG A 58 7.30 8.99 14.20
N GLN A 59 7.92 9.54 13.16
CA GLN A 59 8.47 10.91 13.20
C GLN A 59 7.49 11.99 12.73
N ALA A 60 6.27 11.62 12.32
CA ALA A 60 5.29 12.55 11.76
C ALA A 60 4.98 13.71 12.73
N VAL A 61 4.89 13.43 14.03
CA VAL A 61 4.62 14.42 15.09
C VAL A 61 5.67 15.55 15.12
N THR A 62 6.94 15.22 14.96
CA THR A 62 8.05 16.18 15.05
C THR A 62 8.45 16.75 13.69
N ASN A 63 7.91 16.21 12.61
CA ASN A 63 8.21 16.61 11.23
C ASN A 63 6.96 16.66 10.33
N PRO A 64 5.86 17.33 10.74
CA PRO A 64 4.58 17.23 10.05
C PRO A 64 4.59 17.86 8.65
N THR A 65 5.46 18.84 8.39
CA THR A 65 5.54 19.51 7.08
C THR A 65 6.38 18.76 6.05
N ARG A 66 7.13 17.73 6.45
CA ARG A 66 7.93 16.88 5.56
C ARG A 66 7.47 15.44 5.60
N THR A 67 6.24 15.20 6.05
CA THR A 67 5.62 13.87 6.14
C THR A 67 4.31 13.87 5.37
N ILE A 68 4.21 12.97 4.40
CA ILE A 68 3.08 12.84 3.50
C ILE A 68 2.30 11.58 3.89
N THR A 69 0.99 11.74 4.07
CA THR A 69 0.04 10.66 4.41
C THR A 69 -1.14 10.70 3.45
N SER A 70 -1.89 9.59 3.34
CA SER A 70 -3.14 9.53 2.55
C SER A 70 -2.99 9.93 1.07
N VAL A 71 -1.79 9.77 0.49
CA VAL A 71 -1.49 10.22 -0.88
C VAL A 71 -2.37 9.57 -1.94
N LYS A 72 -2.89 8.36 -1.66
CA LYS A 72 -3.81 7.64 -2.54
C LYS A 72 -5.08 8.44 -2.86
N ARG A 73 -5.54 9.31 -1.94
CA ARG A 73 -6.68 10.23 -2.18
C ARG A 73 -6.39 11.24 -3.30
N HIS A 74 -5.12 11.45 -3.69
CA HIS A 74 -4.70 12.42 -4.70
C HIS A 74 -4.31 11.79 -6.03
N MET A 75 -4.34 10.45 -6.15
CA MET A 75 -4.01 9.76 -7.40
C MET A 75 -4.86 10.27 -8.58
N GLY A 76 -4.23 10.40 -9.75
CA GLY A 76 -4.89 10.88 -10.97
C GLY A 76 -5.30 12.36 -10.97
N SER A 77 -4.86 13.15 -9.99
CA SER A 77 -5.08 14.61 -9.93
C SER A 77 -3.79 15.39 -10.22
N ASP A 78 -3.92 16.71 -10.39
CA ASP A 78 -2.81 17.67 -10.58
C ASP A 78 -2.15 18.10 -9.26
N PHE A 79 -2.55 17.48 -8.15
CA PHE A 79 -1.98 17.71 -6.83
C PHE A 79 -0.46 17.45 -6.83
N LYS A 80 0.27 18.29 -6.11
CA LYS A 80 1.69 18.10 -5.83
C LYS A 80 1.98 18.48 -4.39
N GLU A 81 2.87 17.74 -3.75
CA GLU A 81 3.46 18.10 -2.46
C GLU A 81 4.86 18.66 -2.67
N THR A 82 5.13 19.83 -2.09
CA THR A 82 6.44 20.45 -2.18
C THR A 82 7.19 20.23 -0.88
N ILE A 83 8.29 19.48 -0.95
CA ILE A 83 9.22 19.29 0.15
C ILE A 83 10.51 20.03 -0.20
N ASP A 84 10.84 21.03 0.62
CA ASP A 84 11.92 21.98 0.35
C ASP A 84 11.77 22.60 -1.05
N ASP A 85 12.72 22.37 -1.96
CA ASP A 85 12.69 22.91 -3.34
C ASP A 85 12.20 21.89 -4.39
N LYS A 86 11.78 20.69 -3.97
CA LYS A 86 11.31 19.61 -4.86
C LYS A 86 9.81 19.43 -4.77
N SER A 87 9.17 19.23 -5.93
CA SER A 87 7.74 19.00 -6.04
C SER A 87 7.48 17.57 -6.46
N TYR A 88 6.72 16.83 -5.64
CA TYR A 88 6.41 15.42 -5.86
C TYR A 88 4.95 15.24 -6.22
N THR A 89 4.72 14.39 -7.21
CA THR A 89 3.40 13.90 -7.62
C THR A 89 2.93 12.75 -6.72
N PRO A 90 1.62 12.48 -6.65
CA PRO A 90 1.07 11.31 -5.98
C PRO A 90 1.69 10.00 -6.45
N GLN A 91 2.01 9.89 -7.74
CA GLN A 91 2.63 8.73 -8.36
C GLN A 91 4.03 8.50 -7.82
N GLU A 92 4.85 9.55 -7.69
CA GLU A 92 6.20 9.45 -7.14
C GLU A 92 6.17 9.05 -5.66
N ILE A 93 5.31 9.67 -4.85
CA ILE A 93 5.18 9.30 -3.42
C ILE A 93 4.67 7.85 -3.28
N SER A 94 3.68 7.45 -4.09
CA SER A 94 3.19 6.07 -4.09
C SER A 94 4.25 5.07 -4.56
N ALA A 95 5.10 5.46 -5.51
CA ALA A 95 6.23 4.65 -5.96
C ALA A 95 7.23 4.40 -4.83
N MET A 96 7.47 5.38 -3.94
CA MET A 96 8.32 5.19 -2.76
C MET A 96 7.76 4.12 -1.81
N ILE A 97 6.44 4.07 -1.64
CA ILE A 97 5.75 3.03 -0.86
C ILE A 97 5.91 1.67 -1.55
N LEU A 98 5.67 1.60 -2.86
CA LEU A 98 5.84 0.38 -3.65
C LEU A 98 7.30 -0.13 -3.65
N GLN A 99 8.29 0.76 -3.67
CA GLN A 99 9.71 0.42 -3.55
C GLN A 99 10.02 -0.23 -2.21
N LYS A 100 9.46 0.28 -1.09
CA LYS A 100 9.61 -0.35 0.22
C LYS A 100 9.02 -1.76 0.24
N LEU A 101 7.79 -1.93 -0.26
CA LEU A 101 7.12 -3.24 -0.32
C LEU A 101 7.88 -4.23 -1.22
N LYS A 102 8.38 -3.77 -2.36
CA LYS A 102 9.25 -4.55 -3.24
C LYS A 102 10.52 -4.98 -2.51
N THR A 103 11.20 -4.05 -1.83
CA THR A 103 12.44 -4.33 -1.09
C THR A 103 12.21 -5.35 0.02
N ASP A 104 11.10 -5.23 0.76
CA ASP A 104 10.73 -6.20 1.79
C ASP A 104 10.46 -7.59 1.18
N ALA A 105 9.77 -7.65 0.04
CA ALA A 105 9.52 -8.90 -0.69
C ALA A 105 10.81 -9.54 -1.22
N GLU A 106 11.72 -8.75 -1.78
CA GLU A 106 13.04 -9.21 -2.25
C GLU A 106 13.89 -9.75 -1.09
N ALA A 107 13.86 -9.08 0.07
CA ALA A 107 14.56 -9.53 1.26
C ALA A 107 14.00 -10.85 1.80
N TYR A 108 12.68 -11.04 1.76
CA TYR A 108 12.01 -12.27 2.17
C TYR A 108 12.31 -13.44 1.23
N LEU A 109 12.21 -13.22 -0.08
CA LEU A 109 12.34 -14.26 -1.11
C LEU A 109 13.81 -14.58 -1.47
N GLY A 110 14.73 -13.65 -1.20
CA GLY A 110 16.15 -13.80 -1.56
C GLY A 110 16.43 -13.65 -3.06
N GLU A 111 15.49 -13.07 -3.83
CA GLU A 111 15.63 -12.81 -5.27
C GLU A 111 15.03 -11.44 -5.64
N THR A 112 15.44 -10.90 -6.80
CA THR A 112 14.93 -9.63 -7.33
C THR A 112 13.51 -9.80 -7.87
N ILE A 113 12.63 -8.83 -7.60
CA ILE A 113 11.23 -8.85 -8.04
C ILE A 113 10.98 -7.74 -9.06
N GLY A 114 10.64 -8.13 -10.30
CA GLY A 114 10.35 -7.19 -11.38
C GLY A 114 8.87 -7.08 -11.73
N LYS A 115 7.98 -7.93 -11.21
CA LYS A 115 6.56 -8.01 -11.64
C LYS A 115 5.59 -7.95 -10.48
N ALA A 116 4.48 -7.24 -10.68
CA ALA A 116 3.43 -7.13 -9.67
C ALA A 116 2.02 -7.10 -10.25
N VAL A 117 1.06 -7.53 -9.43
CA VAL A 117 -0.35 -7.16 -9.51
C VAL A 117 -0.61 -6.12 -8.43
N ILE A 118 -1.19 -4.98 -8.79
CA ILE A 118 -1.43 -3.86 -7.85
C ILE A 118 -2.93 -3.59 -7.75
N THR A 119 -3.43 -3.39 -6.53
CA THR A 119 -4.86 -3.14 -6.30
C THR A 119 -5.24 -1.67 -6.47
N VAL A 120 -6.51 -1.43 -6.81
CA VAL A 120 -7.15 -0.12 -6.80
C VAL A 120 -8.60 -0.23 -6.33
N PRO A 121 -9.19 0.83 -5.77
CA PRO A 121 -10.61 0.89 -5.49
C PRO A 121 -11.43 0.61 -6.75
N ALA A 122 -12.52 -0.16 -6.63
CA ALA A 122 -13.32 -0.56 -7.79
C ALA A 122 -13.86 0.66 -8.54
N TYR A 123 -14.22 1.71 -7.81
CA TYR A 123 -14.77 2.94 -8.34
C TYR A 123 -13.72 3.96 -8.83
N PHE A 124 -12.44 3.59 -8.90
CA PHE A 124 -11.40 4.45 -9.51
C PHE A 124 -11.67 4.74 -10.99
N SER A 125 -11.50 6.01 -11.35
CA SER A 125 -11.51 6.48 -12.73
C SER A 125 -10.28 6.03 -13.51
N ASP A 126 -10.34 6.15 -14.84
CA ASP A 126 -9.24 5.82 -15.75
C ASP A 126 -7.92 6.54 -15.38
N ALA A 127 -8.01 7.85 -15.08
CA ALA A 127 -6.85 8.65 -14.66
C ALA A 127 -6.18 8.10 -13.40
N GLN A 128 -6.99 7.66 -12.42
CA GLN A 128 -6.47 7.11 -11.16
C GLN A 128 -5.83 5.74 -11.37
N ARG A 129 -6.45 4.87 -12.19
CA ARG A 129 -5.90 3.55 -12.55
C ARG A 129 -4.56 3.68 -13.26
N GLN A 130 -4.48 4.59 -14.23
CA GLN A 130 -3.24 4.86 -14.96
C GLN A 130 -2.17 5.43 -14.02
N ALA A 131 -2.52 6.37 -13.14
CA ALA A 131 -1.58 6.91 -12.16
C ALA A 131 -1.00 5.83 -11.23
N THR A 132 -1.82 4.87 -10.79
CA THR A 132 -1.35 3.73 -9.97
C THR A 132 -0.42 2.82 -10.77
N LYS A 133 -0.74 2.57 -12.04
CA LYS A 133 0.13 1.80 -12.94
C LYS A 133 1.48 2.50 -13.16
N ASP A 134 1.46 3.83 -13.32
CA ASP A 134 2.66 4.66 -13.47
C ASP A 134 3.52 4.63 -12.19
N ALA A 135 2.90 4.69 -11.00
CA ALA A 135 3.61 4.54 -9.73
C ALA A 135 4.34 3.20 -9.64
N GLY A 136 3.71 2.10 -10.08
CA GLY A 136 4.37 0.79 -10.18
C GLY A 136 5.57 0.81 -11.12
N ARG A 137 5.44 1.45 -12.29
CA ARG A 137 6.56 1.60 -13.23
C ARG A 137 7.71 2.42 -12.63
N ILE A 138 7.43 3.52 -11.95
CA ILE A 138 8.43 4.35 -11.26
C ILE A 138 9.13 3.54 -10.15
N ALA A 139 8.41 2.64 -9.48
CA ALA A 139 8.97 1.73 -8.48
C ALA A 139 9.81 0.57 -9.07
N GLY A 140 9.96 0.50 -10.40
CA GLY A 140 10.68 -0.58 -11.08
C GLY A 140 9.91 -1.90 -11.07
N LEU A 141 8.58 -1.84 -11.14
CA LEU A 141 7.68 -2.99 -11.28
C LEU A 141 6.97 -2.94 -12.64
N GLU A 142 7.04 -4.04 -13.39
CA GLU A 142 6.14 -4.33 -14.49
C GLU A 142 4.77 -4.70 -13.90
N VAL A 143 3.82 -3.76 -14.00
CA VAL A 143 2.45 -3.96 -13.52
C VAL A 143 1.67 -4.79 -14.53
N LEU A 144 1.57 -6.10 -14.27
CA LEU A 144 0.91 -7.06 -15.16
C LEU A 144 -0.61 -6.94 -15.13
N ARG A 145 -1.16 -6.53 -13.99
CA ARG A 145 -2.59 -6.31 -13.79
C ARG A 145 -2.84 -5.24 -12.74
N ILE A 146 -3.78 -4.35 -13.03
CA ILE A 146 -4.49 -3.58 -12.02
C ILE A 146 -5.77 -4.35 -11.67
N ILE A 147 -5.93 -4.73 -10.41
CA ILE A 147 -7.11 -5.49 -9.94
C ILE A 147 -7.93 -4.62 -8.99
N ASN A 148 -9.26 -4.75 -9.05
CA ASN A 148 -10.15 -4.05 -8.12
C ASN A 148 -10.07 -4.68 -6.72
N GLU A 149 -10.02 -3.86 -5.67
CA GLU A 149 -9.91 -4.32 -4.27
C GLU A 149 -11.01 -5.30 -3.87
N PRO A 150 -12.31 -5.04 -4.14
CA PRO A 150 -13.37 -6.00 -3.83
C PRO A 150 -13.24 -7.32 -4.60
N THR A 151 -12.76 -7.26 -5.85
CA THR A 151 -12.51 -8.44 -6.68
C THR A 151 -11.37 -9.28 -6.12
N ALA A 152 -10.29 -8.65 -5.67
CA ALA A 152 -9.18 -9.33 -5.02
C ALA A 152 -9.63 -10.00 -3.70
N ALA A 153 -10.38 -9.28 -2.87
CA ALA A 153 -10.94 -9.87 -1.64
C ALA A 153 -11.87 -11.06 -1.93
N ALA A 154 -12.66 -11.00 -3.01
CA ALA A 154 -13.48 -12.13 -3.44
C ALA A 154 -12.65 -13.34 -3.89
N LEU A 155 -11.52 -13.13 -4.59
CA LEU A 155 -10.58 -14.22 -4.90
C LEU A 155 -10.06 -14.87 -3.61
N ALA A 156 -9.57 -14.08 -2.66
CA ALA A 156 -9.07 -14.60 -1.39
C ALA A 156 -10.13 -15.39 -0.60
N TYR A 157 -11.40 -15.06 -0.75
CA TYR A 157 -12.52 -15.79 -0.14
C TYR A 157 -12.91 -17.07 -0.90
N GLY A 158 -13.00 -16.98 -2.24
CA GLY A 158 -13.73 -17.94 -3.06
C GLY A 158 -12.90 -19.08 -3.66
N MET A 159 -11.57 -19.08 -3.52
CA MET A 159 -10.70 -20.11 -4.13
C MET A 159 -11.07 -21.55 -3.76
N GLU A 160 -11.57 -21.77 -2.55
CA GLU A 160 -11.94 -23.10 -2.04
C GLU A 160 -13.46 -23.38 -2.14
N LYS A 161 -14.21 -22.58 -2.90
CA LYS A 161 -15.68 -22.65 -2.94
C LYS A 161 -16.16 -23.09 -4.32
N ASP A 162 -16.70 -24.30 -4.39
CA ASP A 162 -17.28 -24.84 -5.63
C ASP A 162 -18.74 -24.42 -5.82
N GLU A 163 -19.47 -24.19 -4.72
CA GLU A 163 -20.90 -23.86 -4.79
C GLU A 163 -21.16 -22.46 -5.35
N ALA A 164 -22.17 -22.36 -6.22
CA ALA A 164 -22.65 -21.08 -6.72
C ALA A 164 -23.19 -20.20 -5.58
N GLN A 165 -22.56 -19.06 -5.34
CA GLN A 165 -22.89 -18.14 -4.26
C GLN A 165 -22.85 -16.69 -4.72
N LYS A 166 -23.88 -15.94 -4.34
CA LYS A 166 -23.91 -14.48 -4.49
C LYS A 166 -23.40 -13.83 -3.22
N ILE A 167 -22.35 -13.04 -3.35
CA ILE A 167 -21.71 -12.36 -2.22
C ILE A 167 -21.74 -10.85 -2.41
N MET A 168 -21.71 -10.13 -1.31
CA MET A 168 -21.37 -8.70 -1.29
C MET A 168 -20.02 -8.53 -0.63
N VAL A 169 -19.11 -7.84 -1.31
CA VAL A 169 -17.90 -7.30 -0.70
C VAL A 169 -18.15 -5.84 -0.39
N PHE A 170 -18.06 -5.48 0.90
CA PHE A 170 -18.18 -4.13 1.41
C PHE A 170 -16.81 -3.71 1.93
N ASP A 171 -16.15 -2.83 1.19
CA ASP A 171 -14.79 -2.38 1.47
C ASP A 171 -14.81 -0.93 1.94
N LEU A 172 -14.56 -0.72 3.24
CA LEU A 172 -14.42 0.60 3.82
C LEU A 172 -13.03 0.73 4.42
N GLY A 173 -12.11 1.28 3.62
CA GLY A 173 -10.73 1.54 3.99
C GLY A 173 -10.53 2.91 4.64
N GLY A 174 -9.28 3.38 4.65
CA GLY A 174 -8.93 4.72 5.17
C GLY A 174 -9.31 5.88 4.24
N GLY A 175 -9.44 5.62 2.94
CA GLY A 175 -9.60 6.65 1.90
C GLY A 175 -10.87 6.56 1.07
N THR A 176 -11.35 5.34 0.89
CA THR A 176 -12.30 4.97 -0.14
C THR A 176 -13.30 3.96 0.41
N PHE A 177 -14.48 4.00 -0.18
CA PHE A 177 -15.56 3.06 0.07
C PHE A 177 -15.94 2.42 -1.25
N ASP A 178 -15.93 1.10 -1.33
CA ASP A 178 -16.45 0.34 -2.46
C ASP A 178 -17.44 -0.72 -1.99
N VAL A 179 -18.40 -1.02 -2.83
CA VAL A 179 -19.29 -2.16 -2.69
C VAL A 179 -19.39 -2.88 -4.02
N SER A 180 -19.17 -4.19 -4.02
CA SER A 180 -19.33 -5.03 -5.20
C SER A 180 -20.18 -6.25 -4.88
N ILE A 181 -21.10 -6.55 -5.80
CA ILE A 181 -21.89 -7.78 -5.78
C ILE A 181 -21.25 -8.74 -6.77
N LEU A 182 -20.89 -9.92 -6.30
CA LEU A 182 -20.26 -10.95 -7.12
C LEU A 182 -21.08 -12.24 -7.08
N GLU A 183 -21.02 -12.97 -8.18
CA GLU A 183 -21.48 -14.35 -8.28
C GLU A 183 -20.25 -15.23 -8.47
N LEU A 184 -20.04 -16.14 -7.51
CA LEU A 184 -18.91 -17.06 -7.47
C LEU A 184 -19.43 -18.47 -7.70
N GLY A 185 -18.69 -19.33 -8.40
CA GLY A 185 -19.00 -20.76 -8.51
C GLY A 185 -18.19 -21.45 -9.60
N ASP A 186 -17.83 -22.72 -9.39
CA ASP A 186 -17.03 -23.53 -10.33
C ASP A 186 -15.78 -22.79 -10.87
N GLY A 187 -15.06 -22.06 -9.99
CA GLY A 187 -13.87 -21.28 -10.36
C GLY A 187 -14.14 -19.99 -11.14
N VAL A 188 -15.41 -19.64 -11.40
CA VAL A 188 -15.81 -18.39 -12.05
C VAL A 188 -16.11 -17.33 -10.99
N PHE A 189 -15.54 -16.14 -11.16
CA PHE A 189 -15.72 -14.96 -10.32
C PHE A 189 -16.29 -13.85 -11.20
N GLU A 190 -17.59 -13.61 -11.14
CA GLU A 190 -18.27 -12.61 -11.98
C GLU A 190 -18.75 -11.44 -11.12
N VAL A 191 -18.25 -10.23 -11.40
CA VAL A 191 -18.77 -9.00 -10.80
C VAL A 191 -20.09 -8.65 -11.51
N LYS A 192 -21.19 -8.64 -10.75
CA LYS A 192 -22.53 -8.32 -11.29
C LYS A 192 -22.80 -6.81 -11.24
N ALA A 193 -22.33 -6.16 -10.18
CA ALA A 193 -22.43 -4.72 -10.03
C ALA A 193 -21.37 -4.18 -9.07
N THR A 194 -20.94 -2.95 -9.29
CA THR A 194 -20.08 -2.22 -8.37
C THR A 194 -20.52 -0.77 -8.20
N ASN A 195 -20.31 -0.22 -7.01
CA ASN A 195 -20.52 1.19 -6.70
C ASN A 195 -19.57 1.63 -5.58
N GLY A 196 -19.49 2.92 -5.30
CA GLY A 196 -18.59 3.39 -4.26
C GLY A 196 -18.49 4.90 -4.13
N ASN A 197 -17.56 5.32 -3.28
CA ASN A 197 -17.17 6.70 -3.04
C ASN A 197 -15.66 6.79 -2.79
N ASN A 198 -14.93 7.40 -3.72
CA ASN A 198 -13.47 7.55 -3.67
C ASN A 198 -12.99 8.61 -2.64
N ARG A 199 -13.90 9.20 -1.86
CA ARG A 199 -13.64 10.26 -0.87
C ARG A 199 -14.43 9.99 0.42
N LEU A 200 -14.49 8.73 0.83
CA LEU A 200 -15.16 8.30 2.06
C LEU A 200 -14.37 7.14 2.67
N GLY A 201 -13.84 7.32 3.86
CA GLY A 201 -13.08 6.29 4.57
C GLY A 201 -12.58 6.77 5.93
N GLY A 202 -11.77 5.97 6.60
CA GLY A 202 -11.28 6.19 7.95
C GLY A 202 -10.67 7.58 8.24
N ASP A 203 -10.04 8.25 7.27
CA ASP A 203 -9.55 9.62 7.45
C ASP A 203 -10.70 10.60 7.73
N ASP A 204 -11.85 10.44 7.07
CA ASP A 204 -13.01 11.31 7.26
C ASP A 204 -13.64 11.10 8.65
N PHE A 205 -13.55 9.89 9.20
CA PHE A 205 -13.96 9.59 10.58
C PHE A 205 -13.01 10.24 11.58
N ASP A 206 -11.70 10.21 11.31
CA ASP A 206 -10.70 10.87 12.15
C ASP A 206 -10.93 12.38 12.16
N ASP A 207 -11.20 12.98 11.02
CA ASP A 207 -11.49 14.41 10.89
C ASP A 207 -12.71 14.84 11.74
N LYS A 208 -13.76 14.02 11.84
CA LYS A 208 -14.90 14.30 12.73
C LYS A 208 -14.50 14.32 14.21
N VAL A 209 -13.60 13.43 14.62
CA VAL A 209 -13.09 13.41 15.99
C VAL A 209 -12.15 14.59 16.23
N ILE A 210 -11.29 14.95 15.26
CA ILE A 210 -10.41 16.12 15.32
C ILE A 210 -11.21 17.40 15.46
N ASP A 211 -12.24 17.60 14.62
CA ASP A 211 -13.11 18.78 14.70
C ASP A 211 -13.77 18.90 16.08
N TRP A 212 -14.27 17.78 16.62
CA TRP A 212 -14.83 17.74 17.97
C TRP A 212 -13.79 18.08 19.04
N MET A 213 -12.58 17.50 18.98
CA MET A 213 -11.51 17.80 19.95
C MET A 213 -11.10 19.28 19.92
N VAL A 214 -10.98 19.86 18.72
CA VAL A 214 -10.67 21.29 18.55
C VAL A 214 -11.78 22.14 19.16
N ASP A 215 -13.05 21.82 18.86
CA ASP A 215 -14.18 22.59 19.36
C ASP A 215 -14.30 22.53 20.88
N GLU A 216 -14.10 21.36 21.50
CA GLU A 216 -14.09 21.22 22.95
C GLU A 216 -12.92 21.98 23.60
N PHE A 217 -11.72 21.90 23.03
CA PHE A 217 -10.57 22.65 23.52
C PHE A 217 -10.75 24.17 23.39
N LYS A 218 -11.36 24.61 22.29
CA LYS A 218 -11.68 26.02 22.08
C LYS A 218 -12.73 26.51 23.07
N LYS A 219 -13.69 25.68 23.46
CA LYS A 219 -14.67 26.03 24.50
C LYS A 219 -14.03 26.15 25.88
N SER A 220 -13.08 25.28 26.23
CA SER A 220 -12.45 25.28 27.56
C SER A 220 -11.32 26.30 27.70
N GLU A 221 -10.47 26.45 26.67
CA GLU A 221 -9.24 27.25 26.74
C GLU A 221 -9.29 28.52 25.86
N ASN A 222 -10.32 28.69 25.02
CA ASN A 222 -10.43 29.78 24.04
C ASN A 222 -9.23 29.85 23.06
N ILE A 223 -8.67 28.69 22.70
CA ILE A 223 -7.54 28.54 21.77
C ILE A 223 -7.98 27.67 20.58
N ASP A 224 -7.60 28.07 19.37
CA ASP A 224 -7.85 27.31 18.15
C ASP A 224 -6.60 26.55 17.70
N LEU A 225 -6.62 25.22 17.86
CA LEU A 225 -5.48 24.36 17.54
C LEU A 225 -5.33 24.11 16.02
N LYS A 226 -6.29 24.48 15.16
CA LYS A 226 -6.23 24.16 13.71
C LYS A 226 -5.05 24.81 12.99
N SER A 227 -4.56 25.93 13.51
CA SER A 227 -3.44 26.67 12.90
C SER A 227 -2.07 26.13 13.29
N ASP A 228 -1.98 25.32 14.36
CA ASP A 228 -0.74 24.72 14.82
C ASP A 228 -0.58 23.33 14.19
N LYS A 229 0.33 23.23 13.21
CA LYS A 229 0.56 21.98 12.46
C LYS A 229 1.07 20.84 13.36
N MET A 230 1.84 21.15 14.41
CA MET A 230 2.33 20.12 15.33
C MET A 230 1.21 19.63 16.24
N ALA A 231 0.39 20.55 16.75
CA ALA A 231 -0.80 20.18 17.52
C ALA A 231 -1.77 19.36 16.66
N LEU A 232 -2.03 19.77 15.42
CA LEU A 232 -2.94 19.08 14.51
C LEU A 232 -2.48 17.65 14.20
N GLN A 233 -1.18 17.42 13.99
CA GLN A 233 -0.65 16.08 13.78
C GLN A 233 -0.87 15.19 15.02
N ARG A 234 -0.64 15.73 16.23
CA ARG A 234 -0.90 15.00 17.48
C ARG A 234 -2.39 14.71 17.69
N LEU A 235 -3.26 15.65 17.30
CA LEU A 235 -4.71 15.44 17.30
C LEU A 235 -5.09 14.32 16.33
N LYS A 236 -4.52 14.28 15.13
CA LYS A 236 -4.77 13.23 14.14
C LYS A 236 -4.44 11.84 14.68
N GLU A 237 -3.27 11.66 15.28
CA GLU A 237 -2.88 10.38 15.88
C GLU A 237 -3.77 9.98 17.07
N ALA A 238 -4.15 10.95 17.91
CA ALA A 238 -5.04 10.70 19.02
C ALA A 238 -6.47 10.35 18.57
N ALA A 239 -6.97 11.01 17.52
CA ALA A 239 -8.26 10.73 16.90
C ALA A 239 -8.30 9.31 16.32
N GLU A 240 -7.30 8.95 15.50
CA GLU A 240 -7.18 7.61 14.91
C GLU A 240 -7.17 6.53 16.00
N LYS A 241 -6.36 6.73 17.04
CA LYS A 241 -6.27 5.80 18.16
C LYS A 241 -7.61 5.69 18.91
N ALA A 242 -8.24 6.81 19.24
CA ALA A 242 -9.53 6.81 19.94
C ALA A 242 -10.63 6.10 19.13
N LYS A 243 -10.71 6.37 17.82
CA LYS A 243 -11.61 5.68 16.88
C LYS A 243 -11.42 4.16 16.91
N ILE A 244 -10.16 3.71 16.82
CA ILE A 244 -9.83 2.28 16.84
C ILE A 244 -10.22 1.64 18.17
N GLU A 245 -9.86 2.27 19.31
CA GLU A 245 -10.20 1.76 20.63
C GLU A 245 -11.72 1.62 20.82
N LEU A 246 -12.50 2.62 20.39
CA LEU A 246 -13.97 2.63 20.50
C LEU A 246 -14.66 1.52 19.70
N SER A 247 -13.96 0.87 18.76
CA SER A 247 -14.48 -0.33 18.09
C SER A 247 -14.58 -1.52 19.04
N SER A 248 -13.82 -1.52 20.15
CA SER A 248 -13.80 -2.59 21.15
C SER A 248 -14.36 -2.16 22.51
N VAL A 249 -14.14 -0.91 22.93
CA VAL A 249 -14.60 -0.37 24.22
C VAL A 249 -15.70 0.67 24.05
N LEU A 250 -16.43 0.97 25.13
CA LEU A 250 -17.55 1.94 25.10
C LEU A 250 -17.12 3.39 25.33
N LYS A 251 -15.90 3.61 25.83
CA LYS A 251 -15.31 4.93 26.03
C LYS A 251 -13.78 4.85 26.01
N THR A 252 -13.13 5.95 25.67
CA THR A 252 -11.67 6.13 25.70
C THR A 252 -11.32 7.53 26.22
N GLU A 253 -10.12 7.67 26.78
CA GLU A 253 -9.58 8.93 27.28
C GLU A 253 -8.51 9.45 26.32
N ILE A 254 -8.70 10.66 25.82
CA ILE A 254 -7.75 11.38 24.99
C ILE A 254 -6.95 12.32 25.88
N ASN A 255 -5.68 11.99 26.10
CA ASN A 255 -4.77 12.80 26.90
C ASN A 255 -3.57 13.27 26.06
N LEU A 256 -3.52 14.57 25.79
CA LEU A 256 -2.45 15.23 25.06
C LEU A 256 -1.81 16.31 25.96
N PRO A 257 -0.78 15.95 26.73
CA PRO A 257 -0.08 16.92 27.55
C PRO A 257 0.75 17.87 26.68
N PHE A 258 0.88 19.14 27.09
CA PHE A 258 1.66 20.15 26.36
C PHE A 258 1.21 20.26 24.90
N ILE A 259 -0.11 20.24 24.64
CA ILE A 259 -0.64 20.30 23.27
C ILE A 259 -0.35 21.66 22.62
N THR A 260 -0.33 22.71 23.43
CA THR A 260 0.08 24.06 23.03
C THR A 260 0.57 24.83 24.25
N ALA A 261 1.03 26.07 24.07
CA ALA A 261 1.47 26.95 25.14
C ALA A 261 0.93 28.37 24.97
N THR A 262 0.60 29.01 26.10
CA THR A 262 0.19 30.42 26.15
C THR A 262 1.13 31.22 27.04
N GLN A 263 0.87 32.52 27.19
CA GLN A 263 1.59 33.37 28.15
C GLN A 263 1.41 32.92 29.61
N GLU A 264 0.34 32.17 29.91
CA GLU A 264 0.05 31.63 31.24
C GLU A 264 0.76 30.29 31.51
N GLY A 265 1.36 29.69 30.48
CA GLY A 265 2.07 28.42 30.56
C GLY A 265 1.58 27.38 29.55
N PRO A 266 2.08 26.13 29.66
CA PRO A 266 1.65 25.03 28.80
C PRO A 266 0.18 24.67 29.05
N LYS A 267 -0.50 24.24 27.98
CA LYS A 267 -1.88 23.75 28.01
C LYS A 267 -1.91 22.27 27.67
N HIS A 268 -2.88 21.56 28.24
CA HIS A 268 -3.08 20.12 28.11
C HIS A 268 -4.50 19.87 27.64
N MET A 269 -4.71 18.81 26.86
CA MET A 269 -6.05 18.36 26.49
C MET A 269 -6.34 17.03 27.20
N GLU A 270 -7.43 17.00 27.94
CA GLU A 270 -7.98 15.81 28.58
C GLU A 270 -9.47 15.72 28.23
N LEU A 271 -9.82 14.79 27.35
CA LEU A 271 -11.20 14.60 26.88
C LEU A 271 -11.59 13.13 26.99
N THR A 272 -12.82 12.86 27.42
CA THR A 272 -13.40 11.52 27.36
C THR A 272 -14.30 11.42 26.13
N LEU A 273 -14.01 10.49 25.22
CA LEU A 273 -14.87 10.19 24.07
C LEU A 273 -15.61 8.87 24.31
N THR A 274 -16.95 8.89 24.21
CA THR A 274 -17.78 7.67 24.29
C THR A 274 -18.11 7.16 22.91
N ARG A 275 -18.38 5.85 22.78
CA ARG A 275 -18.83 5.24 21.51
C ARG A 275 -20.08 5.92 20.98
N ALA A 276 -21.07 6.16 21.85
CA ALA A 276 -22.30 6.86 21.48
C ALA A 276 -22.03 8.26 20.90
N LYS A 277 -21.06 9.01 21.46
CA LYS A 277 -20.70 10.31 20.91
C LYS A 277 -19.95 10.18 19.58
N PHE A 278 -19.06 9.20 19.44
CA PHE A 278 -18.40 8.91 18.18
C PHE A 278 -19.41 8.54 17.07
N ASP A 279 -20.38 7.69 17.39
CA ASP A 279 -21.46 7.31 16.46
C ASP A 279 -22.28 8.54 16.05
N GLU A 280 -22.62 9.43 17.00
CA GLU A 280 -23.30 10.72 16.71
C GLU A 280 -22.46 11.61 15.76
N LEU A 281 -21.15 11.73 16.00
CA LEU A 281 -20.26 12.55 15.19
C LEU A 281 -20.08 12.02 13.76
N THR A 282 -20.21 10.70 13.58
CA THR A 282 -19.86 10.00 12.32
C THR A 282 -21.07 9.40 11.61
N GLU A 283 -22.28 9.53 12.15
CA GLU A 283 -23.54 9.02 11.60
C GLU A 283 -23.71 9.34 10.11
N SER A 284 -23.44 10.60 9.73
CA SER A 284 -23.54 11.02 8.33
C SER A 284 -22.59 10.29 7.37
N LEU A 285 -21.41 9.87 7.84
CA LEU A 285 -20.43 9.13 7.04
C LEU A 285 -20.85 7.66 6.89
N VAL A 286 -21.36 7.05 7.96
CA VAL A 286 -21.91 5.69 7.93
C VAL A 286 -23.12 5.64 6.99
N ASN A 287 -24.05 6.59 7.12
CA ASN A 287 -25.22 6.70 6.25
C ASN A 287 -24.88 6.98 4.78
N ALA A 288 -23.74 7.64 4.50
CA ALA A 288 -23.29 7.85 3.13
C ALA A 288 -22.93 6.55 2.39
N THR A 289 -22.74 5.43 3.11
CA THR A 289 -22.50 4.10 2.51
C THR A 289 -23.79 3.43 2.00
N VAL A 290 -24.97 3.87 2.46
CA VAL A 290 -26.26 3.25 2.14
C VAL A 290 -26.58 3.33 0.65
N GLU A 291 -26.50 4.52 0.05
CA GLU A 291 -26.89 4.73 -1.35
C GLU A 291 -26.06 3.88 -2.33
N PRO A 292 -24.71 3.81 -2.23
CA PRO A 292 -23.93 2.90 -3.07
C PRO A 292 -24.33 1.42 -2.91
N VAL A 293 -24.61 0.95 -1.68
CA VAL A 293 -25.03 -0.43 -1.43
C VAL A 293 -26.38 -0.72 -2.10
N GLU A 294 -27.37 0.14 -1.89
CA GLU A 294 -28.69 -0.01 -2.51
C GLU A 294 -28.60 0.00 -4.05
N LYS A 295 -27.76 0.86 -4.62
CA LYS A 295 -27.52 0.90 -6.08
C LYS A 295 -26.86 -0.38 -6.59
N ALA A 296 -25.83 -0.87 -5.92
CA ALA A 296 -25.13 -2.10 -6.32
C ALA A 296 -26.08 -3.31 -6.25
N MET A 297 -26.86 -3.44 -5.16
CA MET A 297 -27.89 -4.48 -5.03
C MET A 297 -28.94 -4.40 -6.13
N LYS A 298 -29.45 -3.20 -6.41
CA LYS A 298 -30.44 -2.96 -7.47
C LYS A 298 -29.89 -3.29 -8.86
N ASP A 299 -28.67 -2.85 -9.17
CA ASP A 299 -28.01 -3.10 -10.46
C ASP A 299 -27.72 -4.59 -10.66
N ALA A 300 -27.41 -5.33 -9.58
CA ALA A 300 -27.30 -6.78 -9.59
C ALA A 300 -28.65 -7.52 -9.62
N GLY A 301 -29.77 -6.80 -9.54
CA GLY A 301 -31.12 -7.36 -9.53
C GLY A 301 -31.45 -8.14 -8.26
N LEU A 302 -30.84 -7.79 -7.12
CA LEU A 302 -31.03 -8.46 -5.84
C LEU A 302 -31.89 -7.63 -4.87
N GLY A 303 -32.77 -8.33 -4.16
CA GLY A 303 -33.49 -7.86 -3.00
C GLY A 303 -32.76 -8.15 -1.68
N LYS A 304 -33.37 -7.73 -0.58
CA LYS A 304 -32.88 -8.01 0.77
C LYS A 304 -32.95 -9.52 1.06
N ASN A 305 -31.95 -10.07 1.74
CA ASN A 305 -31.77 -11.51 2.05
C ASN A 305 -31.52 -12.44 0.84
N GLU A 306 -31.13 -11.93 -0.32
CA GLU A 306 -30.75 -12.76 -1.48
C GLU A 306 -29.23 -12.99 -1.59
N LEU A 307 -28.45 -12.41 -0.67
CA LEU A 307 -27.02 -12.63 -0.54
C LEU A 307 -26.76 -13.89 0.29
N HIS A 308 -25.76 -14.67 -0.10
CA HIS A 308 -25.32 -15.84 0.65
C HIS A 308 -24.28 -15.46 1.72
N LYS A 309 -23.45 -14.46 1.41
CA LYS A 309 -22.43 -13.91 2.31
C LYS A 309 -22.22 -12.42 2.11
N VAL A 310 -21.84 -11.78 3.22
CA VAL A 310 -21.31 -10.42 3.23
C VAL A 310 -19.87 -10.47 3.74
N ILE A 311 -18.96 -9.93 2.96
CA ILE A 311 -17.53 -9.89 3.23
C ILE A 311 -17.19 -8.43 3.57
N LEU A 312 -16.70 -8.19 4.78
CA LEU A 312 -16.23 -6.89 5.21
C LEU A 312 -14.72 -6.78 4.99
N VAL A 313 -14.30 -5.73 4.28
CA VAL A 313 -12.91 -5.47 3.90
C VAL A 313 -12.53 -4.06 4.36
N GLY A 314 -11.27 -3.85 4.72
CA GLY A 314 -10.78 -2.56 5.18
C GLY A 314 -11.04 -2.30 6.67
N GLY A 315 -10.05 -1.71 7.35
CA GLY A 315 -10.04 -1.55 8.79
C GLY A 315 -11.22 -0.74 9.36
N SER A 316 -11.82 0.17 8.59
CA SER A 316 -12.98 0.96 9.06
C SER A 316 -14.27 0.16 9.14
N THR A 317 -14.34 -1.05 8.56
CA THR A 317 -15.44 -1.99 8.80
C THR A 317 -15.43 -2.61 10.19
N ARG A 318 -14.37 -2.41 10.98
CA ARG A 318 -14.30 -2.84 12.39
C ARG A 318 -15.20 -1.98 13.30
N ILE A 319 -15.67 -0.82 12.83
CA ILE A 319 -16.59 0.05 13.56
C ILE A 319 -17.95 -0.66 13.74
N PRO A 320 -18.46 -0.84 14.97
CA PRO A 320 -19.72 -1.54 15.22
C PRO A 320 -20.91 -0.97 14.45
N ALA A 321 -21.07 0.36 14.42
CA ALA A 321 -22.16 1.01 13.68
C ALA A 321 -22.16 0.69 12.17
N VAL A 322 -20.98 0.46 11.58
CA VAL A 322 -20.86 0.03 10.17
C VAL A 322 -21.33 -1.42 10.02
N GLN A 323 -20.94 -2.32 10.92
CA GLN A 323 -21.36 -3.73 10.86
C GLN A 323 -22.88 -3.87 11.07
N ASP A 324 -23.43 -3.13 12.02
CA ASP A 324 -24.87 -3.10 12.30
C ASP A 324 -25.65 -2.57 11.11
N LEU A 325 -25.20 -1.47 10.49
CA LEU A 325 -25.82 -0.94 9.26
C LEU A 325 -25.81 -1.97 8.13
N VAL A 326 -24.67 -2.61 7.87
CA VAL A 326 -24.55 -3.59 6.79
C VAL A 326 -25.48 -4.78 7.02
N LYS A 327 -25.59 -5.25 8.27
CA LYS A 327 -26.55 -6.30 8.65
C LYS A 327 -27.99 -5.83 8.44
N ASP A 328 -28.33 -4.60 8.79
CA ASP A 328 -29.67 -4.05 8.60
C ASP A 328 -30.05 -3.89 7.12
N LEU A 329 -29.10 -3.53 6.26
CA LEU A 329 -29.31 -3.39 4.82
C LEU A 329 -29.48 -4.74 4.13
N THR A 330 -28.63 -5.71 4.46
CA THR A 330 -28.56 -6.99 3.73
C THR A 330 -29.41 -8.09 4.36
N GLY A 331 -29.62 -8.03 5.67
CA GLY A 331 -30.18 -9.09 6.49
C GLY A 331 -29.19 -10.22 6.85
N GLU A 332 -27.94 -10.11 6.40
CA GLU A 332 -26.92 -11.15 6.56
C GLU A 332 -25.83 -10.71 7.54
N ASP A 333 -25.37 -11.65 8.36
CA ASP A 333 -24.21 -11.43 9.22
C ASP A 333 -22.91 -11.45 8.41
N ALA A 334 -21.99 -10.55 8.77
CA ALA A 334 -20.67 -10.49 8.16
C ALA A 334 -19.88 -11.79 8.36
N TYR A 335 -19.31 -12.30 7.27
CA TYR A 335 -18.41 -13.44 7.29
C TYR A 335 -17.14 -13.11 8.09
N LYS A 336 -16.80 -13.97 9.06
CA LYS A 336 -15.68 -13.75 10.00
C LYS A 336 -14.40 -14.52 9.64
N GLY A 337 -14.44 -15.37 8.61
CA GLY A 337 -13.31 -16.23 8.23
C GLY A 337 -12.27 -15.56 7.32
N ILE A 338 -12.28 -14.23 7.21
CA ILE A 338 -11.40 -13.47 6.34
C ILE A 338 -10.80 -12.29 7.11
N ASN A 339 -9.52 -12.02 6.90
CA ASN A 339 -8.86 -10.88 7.51
C ASN A 339 -9.10 -9.62 6.64
N PRO A 340 -9.81 -8.60 7.16
CA PRO A 340 -10.15 -7.41 6.39
C PRO A 340 -8.94 -6.57 5.97
N ASP A 341 -7.78 -6.75 6.61
CA ASP A 341 -6.56 -5.97 6.35
C ASP A 341 -5.59 -6.66 5.38
N GLU A 342 -5.80 -7.95 5.06
CA GLU A 342 -4.84 -8.78 4.30
C GLU A 342 -5.45 -9.40 3.04
N CYS A 343 -6.77 -9.63 3.03
CA CYS A 343 -7.43 -10.38 1.95
C CYS A 343 -7.26 -9.76 0.56
N VAL A 344 -7.17 -8.45 0.47
CA VAL A 344 -6.94 -7.74 -0.79
C VAL A 344 -5.56 -8.09 -1.36
N ALA A 345 -4.50 -8.08 -0.55
CA ALA A 345 -3.17 -8.46 -0.99
C ALA A 345 -3.08 -9.95 -1.35
N LEU A 346 -3.70 -10.83 -0.56
CA LEU A 346 -3.80 -12.26 -0.85
C LEU A 346 -4.49 -12.51 -2.21
N GLY A 347 -5.60 -11.82 -2.48
CA GLY A 347 -6.29 -11.87 -3.75
C GLY A 347 -5.46 -11.41 -4.93
N ALA A 348 -4.68 -10.34 -4.74
CA ALA A 348 -3.74 -9.85 -5.75
C ALA A 348 -2.63 -10.89 -6.05
N ALA A 349 -2.14 -11.60 -5.03
CA ALA A 349 -1.15 -12.66 -5.21
C ALA A 349 -1.74 -13.87 -5.94
N ILE A 350 -2.99 -14.26 -5.64
CA ILE A 350 -3.73 -15.28 -6.40
C ILE A 350 -3.83 -14.87 -7.87
N GLN A 351 -4.21 -13.62 -8.15
CA GLN A 351 -4.27 -13.11 -9.52
C GLN A 351 -2.90 -13.15 -10.22
N GLY A 352 -1.80 -12.87 -9.49
CA GLY A 352 -0.44 -13.06 -9.98
C GLY A 352 -0.17 -14.53 -10.34
N GLY A 353 -0.59 -15.46 -9.48
CA GLY A 353 -0.54 -16.90 -9.73
C GLY A 353 -1.29 -17.34 -10.98
N VAL A 354 -2.49 -16.80 -11.23
CA VAL A 354 -3.27 -17.04 -12.46
C VAL A 354 -2.50 -16.58 -13.69
N LEU A 355 -1.88 -15.40 -13.65
CA LEU A 355 -1.09 -14.86 -14.77
C LEU A 355 0.20 -15.65 -15.01
N ALA A 356 0.81 -16.19 -13.96
CA ALA A 356 1.97 -17.10 -14.06
C ALA A 356 1.59 -18.52 -14.56
N GLY A 357 0.30 -18.87 -14.53
CA GLY A 357 -0.21 -20.21 -14.77
C GLY A 357 0.08 -21.19 -13.61
N GLU A 358 0.36 -20.68 -12.41
CA GLU A 358 0.52 -21.44 -11.17
C GLU A 358 -0.84 -21.80 -10.55
N VAL A 359 -1.84 -20.93 -10.75
CA VAL A 359 -3.25 -21.17 -10.37
C VAL A 359 -4.04 -21.45 -11.65
N GLN A 360 -4.74 -22.58 -11.69
CA GLN A 360 -5.56 -23.00 -12.83
C GLN A 360 -7.05 -22.93 -12.50
N ASP A 361 -7.89 -23.03 -13.53
CA ASP A 361 -9.36 -23.10 -13.41
C ASP A 361 -10.02 -21.91 -12.71
N VAL A 362 -9.36 -20.74 -12.69
CA VAL A 362 -9.94 -19.47 -12.23
C VAL A 362 -10.26 -18.57 -13.42
N LEU A 363 -11.53 -18.21 -13.58
CA LEU A 363 -11.99 -17.24 -14.57
C LEU A 363 -12.54 -16.00 -13.87
N LEU A 364 -11.83 -14.88 -14.01
CA LEU A 364 -12.28 -13.59 -13.49
C LEU A 364 -12.97 -12.75 -14.57
N LEU A 365 -14.21 -12.34 -14.30
CA LEU A 365 -15.03 -11.47 -15.13
C LEU A 365 -15.38 -10.20 -14.33
N ASP A 366 -14.56 -9.16 -14.48
CA ASP A 366 -14.78 -7.85 -13.84
C ASP A 366 -15.60 -6.93 -14.75
N VAL A 367 -15.97 -5.74 -14.27
CA VAL A 367 -16.81 -4.76 -14.98
C VAL A 367 -16.25 -3.34 -14.95
N THR A 368 -16.68 -2.48 -15.87
CA THR A 368 -16.45 -1.03 -15.77
C THR A 368 -17.43 -0.38 -14.78
N PRO A 369 -16.98 0.43 -13.79
CA PRO A 369 -17.85 1.00 -12.76
C PRO A 369 -18.75 2.14 -13.26
N LEU A 370 -18.41 2.74 -14.40
CA LEU A 370 -19.08 3.94 -14.92
C LEU A 370 -19.33 3.80 -16.42
N SER A 371 -20.44 4.37 -16.88
CA SER A 371 -20.78 4.41 -18.30
C SER A 371 -19.81 5.32 -19.05
N LEU A 372 -19.47 4.91 -20.28
CA LEU A 372 -18.60 5.63 -21.20
C LEU A 372 -19.39 6.03 -22.44
N GLY A 373 -19.14 7.24 -22.91
CA GLY A 373 -19.83 7.78 -24.06
C GLY A 373 -19.22 9.05 -24.60
N ILE A 374 -19.95 9.70 -25.50
CA ILE A 374 -19.53 10.96 -26.12
C ILE A 374 -20.58 12.05 -25.97
N GLU A 375 -20.15 13.31 -26.05
CA GLU A 375 -21.04 14.44 -26.24
C GLU A 375 -21.59 14.44 -27.67
N THR A 376 -22.91 14.49 -27.81
CA THR A 376 -23.59 14.66 -29.10
C THR A 376 -24.30 16.01 -29.19
N LEU A 377 -24.88 16.30 -30.35
CA LEU A 377 -25.54 17.58 -30.63
C LEU A 377 -26.57 17.92 -29.54
N GLY A 378 -26.47 19.14 -28.99
CA GLY A 378 -27.31 19.59 -27.88
C GLY A 378 -26.68 19.42 -26.49
N GLY A 379 -25.42 18.98 -26.40
CA GLY A 379 -24.71 18.82 -25.14
C GLY A 379 -25.15 17.59 -24.34
N VAL A 380 -25.73 16.61 -25.03
CA VAL A 380 -26.26 15.37 -24.43
C VAL A 380 -25.15 14.34 -24.34
N PHE A 381 -25.07 13.63 -23.22
CA PHE A 381 -24.19 12.50 -23.04
C PHE A 381 -24.82 11.24 -23.65
N THR A 382 -24.26 10.76 -24.76
CA THR A 382 -24.71 9.52 -25.40
C THR A 382 -23.82 8.37 -24.97
N LYS A 383 -24.36 7.46 -24.17
CA LYS A 383 -23.67 6.28 -23.67
C LYS A 383 -23.46 5.25 -24.79
N LEU A 384 -22.27 4.69 -24.86
CA LEU A 384 -21.93 3.57 -25.75
C LEU A 384 -21.75 2.29 -24.94
N ILE A 385 -21.01 2.38 -23.83
CA ILE A 385 -20.81 1.30 -22.86
C ILE A 385 -21.48 1.73 -21.56
N GLU A 386 -22.45 0.96 -21.08
CA GLU A 386 -23.11 1.21 -19.80
C GLU A 386 -22.21 0.75 -18.64
N ARG A 387 -22.38 1.34 -17.46
CA ARG A 387 -21.75 0.83 -16.23
C ARG A 387 -22.12 -0.64 -15.99
N ASN A 388 -21.27 -1.35 -15.26
CA ASN A 388 -21.36 -2.79 -14.99
C ASN A 388 -21.28 -3.67 -16.25
N THR A 389 -20.84 -3.13 -17.40
CA THR A 389 -20.50 -3.97 -18.55
C THR A 389 -19.21 -4.74 -18.26
N THR A 390 -19.22 -6.06 -18.46
CA THR A 390 -18.05 -6.95 -18.29
C THR A 390 -16.88 -6.48 -19.15
N ILE A 391 -15.66 -6.53 -18.60
CA ILE A 391 -14.40 -6.17 -19.28
C ILE A 391 -13.47 -7.38 -19.41
N PRO A 392 -12.63 -7.46 -20.46
CA PRO A 392 -12.45 -6.48 -21.53
C PRO A 392 -13.66 -6.43 -22.49
N THR A 393 -13.92 -5.26 -23.08
CA THR A 393 -15.06 -5.07 -23.99
C THR A 393 -14.81 -4.01 -25.05
N LYS A 394 -15.48 -4.16 -26.19
CA LYS A 394 -15.34 -3.26 -27.32
C LYS A 394 -16.70 -2.95 -27.93
N LYS A 395 -16.98 -1.66 -28.12
CA LYS A 395 -18.19 -1.20 -28.81
C LYS A 395 -17.89 -0.09 -29.79
N SER A 396 -18.51 -0.18 -30.98
CA SER A 396 -18.45 0.85 -32.01
C SER A 396 -19.84 1.41 -32.26
N GLN A 397 -19.92 2.71 -32.54
CA GLN A 397 -21.13 3.36 -33.00
C GLN A 397 -20.81 4.39 -34.08
N VAL A 398 -21.64 4.43 -35.12
CA VAL A 398 -21.50 5.37 -36.23
C VAL A 398 -22.26 6.66 -35.92
N PHE A 399 -21.54 7.77 -35.98
CA PHE A 399 -22.04 9.14 -35.90
C PHE A 399 -21.89 9.84 -37.26
N SER A 400 -22.41 11.05 -37.36
CA SER A 400 -22.28 11.87 -38.57
C SER A 400 -22.06 13.34 -38.24
N THR A 401 -21.73 14.14 -39.25
CA THR A 401 -21.52 15.58 -39.10
C THR A 401 -22.81 16.31 -38.73
N ALA A 402 -22.68 17.33 -37.88
CA ALA A 402 -23.79 18.15 -37.40
C ALA A 402 -24.11 19.32 -38.35
N ALA A 403 -23.16 19.72 -39.20
CA ALA A 403 -23.28 20.85 -40.14
C ALA A 403 -22.87 20.49 -41.57
N ASP A 404 -23.44 21.20 -42.55
CA ASP A 404 -23.08 21.07 -43.96
C ASP A 404 -21.64 21.52 -44.20
N ASN A 405 -20.92 20.80 -45.06
CA ASN A 405 -19.51 21.03 -45.39
C ASN A 405 -18.56 21.00 -44.18
N GLN A 406 -18.95 20.33 -43.09
CA GLN A 406 -18.09 20.13 -41.93
C GLN A 406 -16.91 19.20 -42.29
N THR A 407 -15.69 19.73 -42.26
CA THR A 407 -14.46 19.01 -42.63
C THR A 407 -13.70 18.41 -41.45
N ALA A 408 -14.20 18.59 -40.23
CA ALA A 408 -13.64 18.02 -39.01
C ALA A 408 -14.74 17.77 -37.97
N VAL A 409 -14.64 16.69 -37.20
CA VAL A 409 -15.58 16.34 -36.12
C VAL A 409 -14.83 16.32 -34.78
N ASP A 410 -15.33 17.09 -33.82
CA ASP A 410 -14.84 17.08 -32.44
C ASP A 410 -15.52 15.96 -31.67
N ILE A 411 -14.71 15.11 -31.05
CA ILE A 411 -15.13 13.97 -30.25
C ILE A 411 -14.74 14.27 -28.81
N HIS A 412 -15.76 14.52 -27.99
CA HIS A 412 -15.60 14.74 -26.56
C HIS A 412 -16.04 13.48 -25.83
N VAL A 413 -15.07 12.79 -25.22
CA VAL A 413 -15.28 11.54 -24.49
C VAL A 413 -15.53 11.83 -23.03
N LEU A 414 -16.54 11.19 -22.46
CA LEU A 414 -16.94 11.37 -21.07
C LEU A 414 -17.22 10.05 -20.36
N GLN A 415 -17.16 10.11 -19.04
CA GLN A 415 -17.51 9.04 -18.11
C GLN A 415 -18.51 9.55 -17.06
N GLY A 416 -19.59 8.82 -16.82
CA GLY A 416 -20.58 9.15 -15.80
C GLY A 416 -22.00 8.70 -16.12
N GLU A 417 -22.96 9.11 -15.30
CA GLU A 417 -24.36 8.64 -15.36
C GLU A 417 -25.38 9.76 -15.59
N ARG A 418 -24.92 11.01 -15.77
CA ARG A 418 -25.80 12.16 -15.95
C ARG A 418 -26.17 12.30 -17.43
N GLU A 419 -27.38 12.77 -17.71
CA GLU A 419 -27.88 12.94 -19.09
C GLU A 419 -27.13 14.03 -19.88
N MET A 420 -26.67 15.09 -19.20
CA MET A 420 -25.97 16.21 -19.84
C MET A 420 -24.46 16.01 -19.79
N ALA A 421 -23.77 16.24 -20.90
CA ALA A 421 -22.33 16.04 -21.01
C ALA A 421 -21.54 16.86 -19.97
N ASN A 422 -21.91 18.13 -19.75
CA ASN A 422 -21.24 19.00 -18.79
C ASN A 422 -21.36 18.56 -17.31
N ALA A 423 -22.25 17.62 -16.99
CA ALA A 423 -22.43 17.08 -15.64
C ALA A 423 -21.67 15.76 -15.42
N ASN A 424 -20.97 15.27 -16.44
CA ASN A 424 -20.13 14.07 -16.39
C ASN A 424 -18.65 14.44 -16.41
N LYS A 425 -17.78 13.47 -16.10
CA LYS A 425 -16.34 13.66 -16.12
C LYS A 425 -15.84 13.62 -17.57
N THR A 426 -15.23 14.70 -18.03
CA THR A 426 -14.45 14.69 -19.28
C THR A 426 -13.25 13.77 -19.13
N LEU A 427 -13.12 12.82 -20.06
CA LEU A 427 -11.94 11.98 -20.19
C LEU A 427 -10.96 12.56 -21.21
N GLY A 428 -11.46 13.05 -22.35
CA GLY A 428 -10.61 13.62 -23.37
C GLY A 428 -11.40 14.29 -24.50
N ARG A 429 -10.71 15.10 -25.30
CA ARG A 429 -11.25 15.73 -26.51
C ARG A 429 -10.26 15.58 -27.64
N PHE A 430 -10.75 15.17 -28.80
CA PHE A 430 -9.92 15.08 -29.99
C PHE A 430 -10.72 15.33 -31.25
N GLN A 431 -10.02 15.72 -32.31
CA GLN A 431 -10.63 16.09 -33.57
C GLN A 431 -10.23 15.11 -34.66
N LEU A 432 -11.22 14.57 -35.37
CA LEU A 432 -11.00 13.85 -36.62
C LEU A 432 -11.14 14.84 -37.77
N ASP A 433 -10.03 15.23 -38.37
CA ASP A 433 -9.93 16.22 -39.44
C ASP A 433 -9.89 15.58 -40.84
N GLY A 434 -9.98 16.41 -41.88
CA GLY A 434 -9.84 15.96 -43.28
C GLY A 434 -11.06 15.18 -43.80
N ILE A 435 -12.24 15.40 -43.22
CA ILE A 435 -13.51 14.86 -43.70
C ILE A 435 -13.88 15.60 -45.00
N PRO A 436 -14.22 14.90 -46.10
CA PRO A 436 -14.65 15.55 -47.33
C PRO A 436 -15.90 16.40 -47.13
N ALA A 437 -15.94 17.57 -47.77
CA ALA A 437 -17.10 18.45 -47.70
C ALA A 437 -18.35 17.75 -48.28
N ALA A 438 -19.33 17.48 -47.44
CA ALA A 438 -20.60 16.86 -47.78
C ALA A 438 -21.74 17.50 -46.98
N ARG A 439 -22.99 17.24 -47.37
CA ARG A 439 -24.14 17.64 -46.54
C ARG A 439 -24.09 16.92 -45.19
N ARG A 440 -24.60 17.56 -44.15
CA ARG A 440 -24.72 16.96 -42.81
C ARG A 440 -25.43 15.61 -42.89
N GLY A 441 -25.03 14.65 -42.06
CA GLY A 441 -25.62 13.31 -42.07
C GLY A 441 -25.03 12.34 -43.11
N ILE A 442 -24.18 12.81 -44.03
CA ILE A 442 -23.54 11.95 -45.05
C ILE A 442 -22.23 11.31 -44.56
N PRO A 443 -21.26 12.05 -43.99
CA PRO A 443 -20.04 11.43 -43.46
C PRO A 443 -20.37 10.42 -42.36
N GLN A 444 -19.75 9.25 -42.41
CA GLN A 444 -19.96 8.18 -41.43
C GLN A 444 -18.72 8.06 -40.56
N ILE A 445 -18.81 8.56 -39.33
CA ILE A 445 -17.71 8.55 -38.36
C ILE A 445 -17.98 7.45 -37.35
N GLU A 446 -17.27 6.33 -37.48
CA GLU A 446 -17.30 5.26 -36.48
C GLU A 446 -16.43 5.66 -35.29
N VAL A 447 -17.03 5.72 -34.10
CA VAL A 447 -16.31 5.89 -32.84
C VAL A 447 -16.33 4.56 -32.10
N THR A 448 -15.16 4.09 -31.70
CA THR A 448 -14.95 2.82 -31.03
C THR A 448 -14.34 3.04 -29.67
N PHE A 449 -14.96 2.45 -28.65
CA PHE A 449 -14.45 2.34 -27.30
C PHE A 449 -13.94 0.92 -27.07
N ASP A 450 -12.75 0.80 -26.53
CA ASP A 450 -12.08 -0.44 -26.18
C ASP A 450 -11.60 -0.34 -24.73
N ILE A 451 -12.11 -1.19 -23.85
CA ILE A 451 -11.71 -1.26 -22.44
C ILE A 451 -10.93 -2.54 -22.24
N ASP A 452 -9.69 -2.41 -21.75
CA ASP A 452 -8.83 -3.56 -21.49
C ASP A 452 -9.15 -4.26 -20.16
N ALA A 453 -8.41 -5.33 -19.84
CA ALA A 453 -8.58 -6.08 -18.60
C ALA A 453 -8.13 -5.32 -17.32
N ASN A 454 -7.50 -4.15 -17.46
CA ASN A 454 -7.16 -3.25 -16.35
C ASN A 454 -8.25 -2.18 -16.11
N GLY A 455 -9.27 -2.14 -16.98
CA GLY A 455 -10.29 -1.09 -16.99
C GLY A 455 -9.82 0.22 -17.63
N ILE A 456 -8.74 0.19 -18.43
CA ILE A 456 -8.18 1.37 -19.11
C ILE A 456 -8.86 1.56 -20.47
N VAL A 457 -9.27 2.79 -20.76
CA VAL A 457 -10.11 3.13 -21.92
C VAL A 457 -9.27 3.64 -23.08
N ASN A 458 -9.42 3.00 -24.25
CA ASN A 458 -8.89 3.46 -25.52
C ASN A 458 -10.04 3.87 -26.45
N VAL A 459 -9.92 5.04 -27.07
CA VAL A 459 -10.94 5.53 -28.00
C VAL A 459 -10.34 5.82 -29.37
N SER A 460 -10.96 5.28 -30.41
CA SER A 460 -10.59 5.56 -31.80
C SER A 460 -11.78 6.08 -32.58
N ALA A 461 -11.52 6.94 -33.54
CA ALA A 461 -12.50 7.40 -34.51
C ALA A 461 -12.02 7.16 -35.93
N LYS A 462 -12.92 6.70 -36.79
CA LYS A 462 -12.64 6.40 -38.18
C LYS A 462 -13.71 6.98 -39.08
N ASP A 463 -13.29 7.76 -40.08
CA ASP A 463 -14.18 8.09 -41.20
C ASP A 463 -14.26 6.88 -42.12
N MET A 464 -15.45 6.30 -42.23
CA MET A 464 -15.71 5.11 -43.03
C MET A 464 -15.64 5.38 -44.54
N GLY A 465 -15.78 6.63 -44.98
CA GLY A 465 -15.69 7.01 -46.38
C GLY A 465 -14.25 7.11 -46.88
N THR A 466 -13.37 7.73 -46.09
CA THR A 466 -11.95 7.93 -46.45
C THR A 466 -11.02 6.86 -45.87
N GLY A 467 -11.48 6.11 -44.86
CA GLY A 467 -10.65 5.19 -44.09
C GLY A 467 -9.69 5.89 -43.12
N LYS A 468 -9.71 7.22 -43.04
CA LYS A 468 -8.84 7.99 -42.15
C LYS A 468 -9.23 7.72 -40.69
N THR A 469 -8.24 7.39 -39.89
CA THR A 469 -8.39 7.09 -38.46
C THR A 469 -7.68 8.13 -37.62
N GLN A 470 -8.32 8.55 -36.54
CA GLN A 470 -7.68 9.26 -35.44
C GLN A 470 -7.86 8.41 -34.19
N ASN A 471 -6.77 7.96 -33.61
CA ASN A 471 -6.77 7.21 -32.37
C ASN A 471 -6.30 8.12 -31.26
N VAL A 472 -6.98 8.06 -30.12
CA VAL A 472 -6.56 8.76 -28.91
C VAL A 472 -6.56 7.77 -27.76
N VAL A 473 -5.35 7.45 -27.30
CA VAL A 473 -5.19 6.94 -25.94
C VAL A 473 -5.62 8.07 -25.04
N ILE A 474 -6.66 7.84 -24.23
CA ILE A 474 -7.13 8.84 -23.29
C ILE A 474 -6.05 9.00 -22.23
N LYS A 475 -5.14 9.94 -22.47
CA LYS A 475 -4.18 10.39 -21.46
C LYS A 475 -4.86 11.50 -20.68
N SER A 476 -5.17 11.25 -19.41
CA SER A 476 -5.62 12.32 -18.53
C SER A 476 -4.57 13.43 -18.52
N THR A 477 -4.96 14.69 -18.73
CA THR A 477 -4.03 15.84 -18.68
C THR A 477 -3.45 16.05 -17.28
N THR A 478 -4.04 15.42 -16.26
CA THR A 478 -3.56 15.45 -14.87
C THR A 478 -2.48 14.40 -14.58
N ASN A 479 -2.31 13.40 -15.45
CA ASN A 479 -1.31 12.36 -15.26
C ASN A 479 0.03 12.78 -15.84
N MET A 480 1.09 12.12 -15.35
CA MET A 480 2.45 12.34 -15.84
C MET A 480 2.55 11.95 -17.32
N SER A 481 3.30 12.75 -18.08
CA SER A 481 3.71 12.41 -19.44
C SER A 481 4.74 11.29 -19.45
N GLU A 482 4.96 10.66 -20.60
CA GLU A 482 5.95 9.59 -20.74
C GLU A 482 7.37 10.05 -20.39
N ASP A 483 7.70 11.30 -20.72
CA ASP A 483 8.99 11.91 -20.41
C ASP A 483 9.14 12.15 -18.90
N GLU A 484 8.09 12.64 -18.23
CA GLU A 484 8.07 12.80 -16.77
C GLU A 484 8.17 11.45 -16.06
N ILE A 485 7.48 10.41 -16.55
CA ILE A 485 7.58 9.05 -15.99
C ILE A 485 9.01 8.51 -16.14
N ASN A 486 9.60 8.63 -17.34
CA ASN A 486 10.97 8.17 -17.57
C ASN A 486 12.00 8.95 -16.73
N GLN A 487 11.74 10.23 -16.45
CA GLN A 487 12.56 11.03 -15.56
C GLN A 487 12.40 10.55 -14.11
N ALA A 488 11.17 10.36 -13.64
CA ALA A 488 10.88 9.87 -12.29
C ALA A 488 11.45 8.46 -12.05
N VAL A 489 11.42 7.57 -13.04
CA VAL A 489 12.08 6.25 -12.97
C VAL A 489 13.59 6.41 -12.71
N LYS A 490 14.27 7.28 -13.46
CA LYS A 490 15.71 7.52 -13.27
C LYS A 490 16.02 8.13 -11.91
N GLU A 491 15.21 9.07 -11.45
CA GLU A 491 15.36 9.66 -10.12
C GLU A 491 15.11 8.63 -9.01
N ALA A 492 14.11 7.77 -9.18
CA ALA A 492 13.82 6.68 -8.26
C ALA A 492 14.95 5.64 -8.19
N GLU A 493 15.62 5.35 -9.33
CA GLU A 493 16.81 4.50 -9.40
C GLU A 493 18.03 5.14 -8.70
N LEU A 494 18.28 6.45 -8.94
CA LEU A 494 19.34 7.19 -8.27
C LEU A 494 19.17 7.20 -6.75
N HIS A 495 17.95 7.48 -6.28
CA HIS A 495 17.64 7.46 -4.85
C HIS A 495 17.77 6.06 -4.24
N ALA A 496 17.40 5.01 -4.96
CA ALA A 496 17.63 3.64 -4.48
C ALA A 496 19.13 3.34 -4.31
N GLU A 497 20.00 3.89 -5.16
CA GLU A 497 21.46 3.76 -5.01
C GLU A 497 21.99 4.55 -3.81
N GLU A 498 21.47 5.76 -3.56
CA GLU A 498 21.78 6.57 -2.39
C GLU A 498 21.35 5.89 -1.08
N ASP A 499 20.10 5.39 -1.03
CA ASP A 499 19.56 4.64 0.11
C ASP A 499 20.40 3.39 0.40
N LYS A 500 20.86 2.69 -0.65
CA LYS A 500 21.76 1.54 -0.51
C LYS A 500 23.10 1.92 0.10
N LYS A 501 23.72 3.02 -0.35
CA LYS A 501 25.00 3.51 0.22
C LYS A 501 24.85 3.90 1.68
N LEU A 502 23.74 4.54 2.03
CA LEU A 502 23.45 4.92 3.41
C LEU A 502 23.25 3.68 4.29
N LYS A 503 22.50 2.68 3.80
CA LYS A 503 22.34 1.39 4.48
C LYS A 503 23.68 0.69 4.69
N ASP A 504 24.52 0.60 3.66
CA ASP A 504 25.85 -0.01 3.73
C ASP A 504 26.74 0.67 4.78
N LEU A 505 26.63 2.01 4.90
CA LEU A 505 27.34 2.80 5.91
C LEU A 505 26.83 2.51 7.33
N VAL A 506 25.50 2.48 7.53
CA VAL A 506 24.90 2.18 8.83
C VAL A 506 25.23 0.76 9.28
N GLU A 507 25.18 -0.22 8.37
CA GLU A 507 25.60 -1.61 8.66
C GLU A 507 27.08 -1.70 9.04
N ALA A 508 27.95 -0.99 8.32
CA ALA A 508 29.37 -0.93 8.66
C ALA A 508 29.59 -0.33 10.06
N ARG A 509 28.86 0.74 10.44
CA ARG A 509 28.93 1.34 11.78
C ARG A 509 28.44 0.39 12.87
N ASN A 510 27.31 -0.27 12.66
CA ASN A 510 26.77 -1.24 13.62
C ASN A 510 27.73 -2.42 13.83
N ASN A 511 28.32 -2.93 12.74
CA ASN A 511 29.33 -3.99 12.82
C ASN A 511 30.60 -3.49 13.54
N ALA A 512 31.01 -2.24 13.31
CA ALA A 512 32.13 -1.63 14.03
C ALA A 512 31.85 -1.55 15.53
N ASP A 513 30.69 -1.04 15.95
CA ASP A 513 30.31 -0.95 17.36
C ASP A 513 30.25 -2.33 18.03
N ALA A 514 29.67 -3.33 17.35
CA ALA A 514 29.62 -4.71 17.84
C ALA A 514 31.03 -5.32 17.99
N THR A 515 31.89 -5.12 16.98
CA THR A 515 33.26 -5.65 16.98
C THR A 515 34.10 -4.98 18.06
N ILE A 516 34.00 -3.66 18.22
CA ILE A 516 34.67 -2.90 19.29
C ILE A 516 34.23 -3.46 20.64
N TYR A 517 32.93 -3.56 20.89
CA TYR A 517 32.40 -4.03 22.16
C TYR A 517 32.88 -5.47 22.48
N GLN A 518 32.79 -6.38 21.52
CA GLN A 518 33.24 -7.76 21.70
C GLN A 518 34.74 -7.82 22.00
N THR A 519 35.55 -7.04 21.27
CA THR A 519 37.01 -6.99 21.47
C THR A 519 37.36 -6.40 22.83
N GLU A 520 36.69 -5.34 23.26
CA GLU A 520 36.86 -4.74 24.60
C GLU A 520 36.48 -5.72 25.72
N GLN A 521 35.40 -6.51 25.56
CA GLN A 521 35.07 -7.57 26.51
C GLN A 521 36.14 -8.65 26.58
N THR A 522 36.62 -9.15 25.43
CA THR A 522 37.68 -10.17 25.38
C THR A 522 38.96 -9.68 26.06
N LEU A 523 39.36 -8.42 25.82
CA LEU A 523 40.51 -7.83 26.50
C LEU A 523 40.33 -7.74 28.02
N LYS A 524 39.12 -7.41 28.48
CA LYS A 524 38.79 -7.33 29.91
C LYS A 524 38.81 -8.70 30.59
N GLU A 525 38.33 -9.75 29.93
CA GLU A 525 38.40 -11.14 30.45
C GLU A 525 39.83 -11.67 30.57
N MET A 526 40.76 -11.10 29.81
CA MET A 526 42.16 -11.47 29.80
C MET A 526 43.07 -10.51 30.57
N GLU A 527 42.49 -9.58 31.32
CA GLU A 527 43.22 -8.69 32.19
C GLU A 527 44.10 -9.50 33.16
N GLY A 528 45.42 -9.29 33.10
CA GLY A 528 46.41 -10.04 33.88
C GLY A 528 46.91 -11.36 33.27
N LYS A 529 46.37 -11.81 32.12
CA LYS A 529 46.79 -13.04 31.40
C LYS A 529 47.61 -12.78 30.14
N VAL A 530 47.55 -11.55 29.60
CA VAL A 530 48.29 -11.13 28.39
C VAL A 530 49.17 -9.92 28.69
N SER A 531 50.27 -9.80 27.95
CA SER A 531 51.22 -8.70 28.16
C SER A 531 50.72 -7.40 27.53
N GLU A 532 51.15 -6.26 28.07
CA GLU A 532 50.84 -4.94 27.52
C GLU A 532 51.36 -4.77 26.07
N ALA A 533 52.44 -5.48 25.72
CA ALA A 533 52.96 -5.52 24.35
C ALA A 533 52.04 -6.28 23.38
N ASP A 534 51.26 -7.25 23.86
CA ASP A 534 50.28 -7.98 23.07
C ASP A 534 48.97 -7.18 22.92
N THR A 535 48.59 -6.37 23.91
CA THR A 535 47.32 -5.62 23.91
C THR A 535 47.40 -4.24 23.25
N ALA A 536 48.58 -3.63 23.19
CA ALA A 536 48.77 -2.31 22.56
C ALA A 536 48.29 -2.23 21.09
N PRO A 537 48.64 -3.18 20.19
CA PRO A 537 48.16 -3.13 18.79
C PRO A 537 46.64 -3.22 18.65
N ILE A 538 45.97 -3.92 19.57
CA ILE A 538 44.51 -4.10 19.56
C ILE A 538 43.82 -2.82 20.05
N ASN A 539 44.35 -2.20 21.11
CA ASN A 539 43.84 -0.91 21.59
C ASN A 539 44.00 0.18 20.52
N ASP A 540 45.13 0.21 19.80
CA ASP A 540 45.34 1.13 18.68
C ASP A 540 44.32 0.89 17.55
N ALA A 541 44.05 -0.38 17.21
CA ALA A 541 43.04 -0.75 16.21
C ALA A 541 41.61 -0.39 16.65
N ILE A 542 41.27 -0.57 17.94
CA ILE A 542 39.99 -0.12 18.51
C ILE A 542 39.83 1.39 18.35
N GLU A 543 40.83 2.18 18.74
CA GLU A 543 40.75 3.65 18.67
C GLU A 543 40.69 4.13 17.21
N LYS A 544 41.42 3.47 16.30
CA LYS A 544 41.32 3.72 14.86
C LYS A 544 39.90 3.47 14.35
N LEU A 545 39.30 2.33 14.70
CA LEU A 545 37.93 1.98 14.29
C LEU A 545 36.90 2.94 14.91
N LYS A 546 37.05 3.33 16.18
CA LYS A 546 36.24 4.38 16.83
C LYS A 546 36.31 5.72 16.10
N GLY A 547 37.49 6.10 15.60
CA GLY A 547 37.65 7.32 14.81
C GLY A 547 37.00 7.23 13.43
N LEU A 548 37.19 6.10 12.73
CA LEU A 548 36.69 5.92 11.37
C LEU A 548 35.17 5.72 11.31
N LYS A 549 34.55 5.09 12.31
CA LYS A 549 33.09 4.84 12.32
C LYS A 549 32.26 6.13 12.38
N GLU A 550 32.83 7.23 12.86
CA GLU A 550 32.16 8.55 12.87
C GLU A 550 32.18 9.23 11.48
N GLY A 551 32.97 8.71 10.52
CA GLY A 551 33.03 9.19 9.14
C GLY A 551 31.95 8.61 8.23
N GLU A 552 31.98 8.98 6.94
CA GLU A 552 30.98 8.58 5.93
C GLU A 552 31.49 7.50 4.95
N ASP A 553 32.72 7.00 5.13
CA ASP A 553 33.32 5.99 4.24
C ASP A 553 33.08 4.57 4.78
N ALA A 554 32.05 3.91 4.25
CA ALA A 554 31.70 2.55 4.62
C ALA A 554 32.83 1.53 4.35
N GLN A 555 33.64 1.74 3.31
CA GLN A 555 34.74 0.83 2.98
C GLN A 555 35.88 0.99 3.98
N ALA A 556 36.24 2.22 4.33
CA ALA A 556 37.26 2.48 5.36
C ALA A 556 36.88 1.87 6.72
N ILE A 557 35.60 1.89 7.09
CA ILE A 557 35.10 1.24 8.31
C ILE A 557 35.26 -0.28 8.20
N LYS A 558 34.84 -0.88 7.07
CA LYS A 558 34.97 -2.34 6.83
C LYS A 558 36.43 -2.80 6.86
N ASP A 559 37.34 -2.03 6.26
CA ASP A 559 38.78 -2.33 6.26
C ASP A 559 39.35 -2.26 7.68
N ALA A 560 38.93 -1.27 8.49
CA ALA A 560 39.36 -1.14 9.88
C ALA A 560 38.77 -2.24 10.80
N ILE A 561 37.55 -2.74 10.52
CA ILE A 561 37.01 -3.94 11.17
C ILE A 561 37.89 -5.14 10.88
N GLN A 562 38.32 -5.33 9.63
CA GLN A 562 39.21 -6.43 9.25
C GLN A 562 40.56 -6.32 9.99
N GLU A 563 41.15 -5.13 10.05
CA GLU A 563 42.40 -4.88 10.77
C GLU A 563 42.29 -5.19 12.27
N LEU A 564 41.17 -4.82 12.91
CA LEU A 564 40.91 -5.18 14.30
C LEU A 564 40.78 -6.70 14.51
N ASN A 565 40.09 -7.39 13.61
CA ASN A 565 39.96 -8.84 13.63
C ASN A 565 41.31 -9.56 13.40
N GLU A 566 42.17 -9.00 12.54
CA GLU A 566 43.53 -9.52 12.34
C GLU A 566 44.40 -9.28 13.57
N ALA A 567 44.27 -8.12 14.23
CA ALA A 567 45.02 -7.78 15.44
C ALA A 567 44.66 -8.67 16.64
N ILE A 568 43.41 -9.13 16.76
CA ILE A 568 42.97 -9.99 17.87
C ILE A 568 43.35 -11.46 17.67
N TYR A 569 43.59 -11.90 16.44
CA TYR A 569 43.84 -13.30 16.07
C TYR A 569 44.99 -13.98 16.85
N PRO A 570 46.17 -13.34 17.03
CA PRO A 570 47.29 -13.93 17.77
C PRO A 570 46.96 -14.19 19.25
N ILE A 571 46.12 -13.34 19.85
CA ILE A 571 45.69 -13.50 21.24
C ILE A 571 44.64 -14.61 21.35
N ALA A 572 43.68 -14.68 20.42
CA ALA A 572 42.72 -15.77 20.35
C ALA A 572 43.43 -17.14 20.18
N GLN A 573 44.52 -17.19 19.42
CA GLN A 573 45.34 -18.40 19.26
C GLN A 573 46.04 -18.80 20.57
N LYS A 574 46.67 -17.84 21.28
CA LYS A 574 47.27 -18.08 22.62
C LYS A 574 46.23 -18.60 23.63
N MET A 575 44.98 -18.13 23.54
CA MET A 575 43.87 -18.57 24.40
C MET A 575 43.50 -20.04 24.15
N TYR A 576 43.41 -20.46 22.88
CA TYR A 576 43.18 -21.87 22.52
C TYR A 576 44.34 -22.78 22.95
N GLU A 577 45.59 -22.34 22.79
CA GLU A 577 46.78 -23.10 23.21
C GLU A 577 46.84 -23.27 24.75
N GLN A 578 46.48 -22.24 25.52
CA GLN A 578 46.38 -22.34 26.99
C GLN A 578 45.21 -23.23 27.45
N THR A 579 44.08 -23.20 26.76
CA THR A 579 42.90 -24.02 27.11
C THR A 579 43.12 -25.50 26.76
N ALA A 580 43.83 -25.79 25.66
CA ALA A 580 44.26 -27.13 25.29
C ALA A 580 45.30 -27.71 26.28
N GLN A 581 46.26 -26.91 26.74
CA GLN A 581 47.19 -27.31 27.80
C GLN A 581 46.50 -27.54 29.14
N SER A 582 45.43 -26.79 29.45
CA SER A 582 44.63 -26.99 30.66
C SER A 582 43.84 -28.31 30.61
N ALA A 583 43.32 -28.69 29.43
CA ALA A 583 42.60 -29.95 29.23
C ALA A 583 43.52 -31.20 29.23
N GLU A 584 44.76 -31.10 28.76
CA GLU A 584 45.77 -32.17 28.91
C GLU A 584 46.25 -32.34 30.36
N THR A 585 46.15 -31.30 31.20
CA THR A 585 46.54 -31.38 32.62
C THR A 585 45.46 -32.04 33.49
N ASP A 586 44.16 -31.91 33.14
CA ASP A 586 43.07 -32.60 33.83
C ASP A 586 42.94 -34.10 33.45
N GLN A 587 43.45 -34.52 32.28
CA GLN A 587 43.57 -35.95 31.92
C GLN A 587 44.79 -36.64 32.53
N ALA A 588 45.83 -35.91 32.93
CA ALA A 588 47.00 -36.47 33.62
C ALA A 588 46.81 -36.59 35.15
N GLN A 589 45.74 -36.02 35.72
CA GLN A 589 45.46 -36.04 37.15
C GLN A 589 44.34 -37.01 37.57
N SER A 590 43.76 -37.75 36.60
CA SER A 590 42.67 -38.72 36.80
C SER A 590 43.07 -40.18 36.59
N GLU A 591 44.38 -40.50 36.50
CA GLU A 591 44.89 -41.88 36.45
C GLU A 591 45.52 -42.39 37.76
N ASP A 592 45.60 -41.58 38.83
CA ASP A 592 46.25 -41.99 40.10
C ASP A 592 45.30 -42.12 41.31
N ASP A 593 43.98 -42.14 41.11
CA ASP A 593 43.03 -42.40 42.19
C ASP A 593 41.87 -43.28 41.71
N ASN A 594 42.14 -44.58 41.56
CA ASN A 594 41.12 -45.60 41.37
C ASN A 594 41.24 -46.70 42.43
N SER A 595 40.55 -46.55 43.55
CA SER A 595 39.95 -47.69 44.25
C SER A 595 38.81 -47.25 45.18
N ASN A 596 37.64 -47.88 45.00
CA ASN A 596 36.32 -47.61 45.58
C ASN A 596 35.63 -46.39 44.93
N VAL A 597 34.49 -46.55 44.25
CA VAL A 597 33.22 -47.01 44.81
C VAL A 597 32.31 -47.64 43.72
N GLU A 598 31.46 -48.54 44.22
CA GLU A 598 30.47 -49.44 43.65
C GLU A 598 29.50 -48.92 42.57
N GLU A 599 29.13 -49.85 41.68
CA GLU A 599 28.04 -49.78 40.70
C GLU A 599 26.68 -49.60 41.37
N ALA A 600 25.86 -48.68 40.86
CA ALA A 600 24.42 -48.72 41.00
C ALA A 600 23.75 -48.20 39.72
N ASP A 601 23.00 -49.10 39.09
CA ASP A 601 22.21 -48.95 37.86
C ASP A 601 21.22 -47.77 37.92
N PHE A 602 21.00 -47.13 36.77
CA PHE A 602 19.72 -46.46 36.50
C PHE A 602 19.29 -46.60 35.03
N GLU A 603 18.04 -47.03 34.87
CA GLU A 603 17.36 -47.50 33.66
C GLU A 603 17.12 -46.43 32.59
N GLU A 604 17.27 -46.85 31.32
CA GLU A 604 16.69 -46.19 30.13
C GLU A 604 15.16 -46.37 30.12
N ILE A 605 14.42 -45.26 30.03
CA ILE A 605 13.05 -45.27 29.53
C ILE A 605 13.07 -44.79 28.08
N LYS A 606 12.72 -45.70 27.17
CA LYS A 606 12.43 -45.42 25.77
C LYS A 606 10.96 -45.05 25.65
N ASP A 607 10.67 -43.91 25.03
CA ASP A 607 9.32 -43.58 24.59
C ASP A 607 9.16 -43.98 23.11
N ASP A 608 8.31 -44.98 22.87
CA ASP A 608 7.68 -45.28 21.57
C ASP A 608 6.21 -44.82 21.67
N GLU A 609 5.85 -43.76 20.92
CA GLU A 609 4.73 -43.67 19.96
C GLU A 609 4.60 -42.25 19.37
#